data_AF-A0A0K2YLD4-F1
#
_entry.id   AF-A0A0K2YLD4-F1
#
_cell.length_a   1.000
_cell.length_b   1.000
_cell.length_c   1.000
_cell.angle_alpha   90.00
_cell.angle_beta   90.00
_cell.angle_gamma   90.00
#
_symmetry.space_group_name_H-M   'P 1'
#
loop_
_entity.id
_entity.type
_entity.pdbx_description
1 polymer ?
#
loop_
_entity_poly.entity_id
_entity_poly.type
_entity_poly.pdbx_seq_one_letter_code
_entity_poly.pdbx_strand_id
1 'polypeptide(L)'
;MGSLTWERRREGNVSTDAARRWGRPDTLVVVSIVATGVIVAGLLHTPTPDESGAASMYVTPDVEYPTTIPGCDTVAPPESEQYFATGSSGTESYDNPRYPWFSAPKATAMSDALVAALPPGVDLEFAGPDQSLIFQPIWTIDSGLPDGVDEDVVGGDTTASGMLVHDEARGQLSVTVREWRRPVPECVAGALDRRTTFEGGAVVDTLDTWSEYDGVRTLSRRASAYRPDRTQVHVWATDEDPAARESRNSGAIPLTVDELSDLARTPGLAVTAPVPPGTPEPLRSCGWGTTGSPLTREAVAGLDRVLDDAWAALVVEGVTLDRPLGSLQPAGTDPTSLCTTVDVRGPASTGRLSVAISDGQALPVPRDPYDPANADDRTEYATLPDGSVVQRTAPDTVATMRLDGATGWHTSAAAVVTRPDGFRIQVRLSSDGDSASGPPRSLALVLTLDQLQSLASTPGLRW
;
A
#
# COMPACT_ATOMS: atom_id res chain seq x y z
N MET A 1 28.87 74.73 41.69
CA MET A 1 28.38 75.89 40.91
C MET A 1 28.56 75.57 39.43
N GLY A 2 27.49 75.68 38.64
CA GLY A 2 27.45 75.61 37.16
C GLY A 2 27.75 74.23 36.57
N SER A 3 26.77 73.35 36.35
CA SER A 3 25.86 73.30 35.18
C SER A 3 26.59 73.39 33.83
N LEU A 4 26.51 72.32 33.04
CA LEU A 4 25.68 72.31 31.84
C LEU A 4 25.58 70.88 31.29
N THR A 5 24.37 70.37 31.43
CA THR A 5 23.68 69.32 30.68
C THR A 5 23.94 69.36 29.17
N TRP A 6 24.05 68.18 28.55
CA TRP A 6 23.10 67.74 27.52
C TRP A 6 22.88 66.22 27.59
N GLU A 7 21.66 65.87 27.99
CA GLU A 7 20.79 64.78 27.54
C GLU A 7 21.26 63.30 27.58
N ARG A 8 21.19 62.76 28.80
CA ARG A 8 20.35 61.62 29.24
C ARG A 8 20.10 60.45 28.26
N ARG A 9 21.05 59.52 28.31
CA ARG A 9 20.87 58.04 28.38
C ARG A 9 19.72 57.65 29.34
N ARG A 10 18.95 56.60 29.05
CA ARG A 10 18.61 55.45 29.94
C ARG A 10 17.81 54.40 29.13
N GLU A 11 18.42 53.26 28.81
CA GLU A 11 18.55 52.02 29.63
C GLU A 11 17.28 51.15 29.51
N GLY A 12 17.32 49.83 29.29
CA GLY A 12 18.41 48.84 29.33
C GLY A 12 18.38 47.93 28.09
N ASN A 13 19.53 47.52 27.56
CA ASN A 13 20.51 46.52 28.02
C ASN A 13 20.11 45.07 27.71
N VAL A 14 20.89 44.49 26.78
CA VAL A 14 21.55 43.15 26.82
C VAL A 14 20.57 41.95 26.73
N SER A 15 20.67 40.98 25.83
CA SER A 15 21.82 40.33 25.20
C SER A 15 21.35 39.47 24.01
N THR A 16 22.24 39.26 23.04
CA THR A 16 22.51 38.01 22.28
C THR A 16 21.36 37.01 22.06
N ASP A 17 20.95 36.83 20.80
CA ASP A 17 21.34 35.62 20.05
C ASP A 17 20.73 35.62 18.64
N ALA A 18 21.61 35.74 17.65
CA ALA A 18 21.33 35.29 16.29
C ALA A 18 21.37 33.74 16.29
N ALA A 19 20.33 33.13 16.85
CA ALA A 19 20.11 31.70 16.74
C ALA A 19 19.23 31.43 15.53
N ARG A 20 19.84 30.80 14.52
CA ARG A 20 19.21 30.12 13.40
C ARG A 20 17.96 29.37 13.88
N ARG A 21 16.77 29.93 13.64
CA ARG A 21 15.53 29.14 13.69
C ARG A 21 15.53 28.26 12.45
N TRP A 22 15.86 26.99 12.65
CA TRP A 22 15.45 25.91 11.77
C TRP A 22 13.96 26.10 11.47
N GLY A 23 13.65 26.44 10.21
CA GLY A 23 12.33 26.27 9.67
C GLY A 23 11.96 24.82 9.83
N ARG A 24 10.88 24.56 10.57
CA ARG A 24 10.21 23.26 10.51
C ARG A 24 9.75 23.06 9.07
N PRO A 25 9.89 21.87 8.48
CA PRO A 25 9.37 21.64 7.14
C PRO A 25 7.86 21.85 7.16
N ASP A 26 7.39 22.59 6.17
CA ASP A 26 5.97 22.78 5.86
C ASP A 26 5.30 21.40 5.79
N THR A 27 4.26 21.21 6.59
CA THR A 27 3.50 19.96 6.62
C THR A 27 2.66 19.90 5.35
N LEU A 28 3.22 19.27 4.32
CA LEU A 28 2.54 18.90 3.09
C LEU A 28 1.57 17.74 3.40
N VAL A 29 0.26 18.00 3.42
CA VAL A 29 -0.76 16.94 3.46
C VAL A 29 -1.03 16.52 2.02
N VAL A 30 -0.30 15.49 1.58
CA VAL A 30 -0.66 14.72 0.38
C VAL A 30 -1.61 13.64 0.86
N VAL A 31 -2.85 13.64 0.36
CA VAL A 31 -3.74 12.49 0.47
C VAL A 31 -3.20 11.42 -0.48
N SER A 32 -2.13 10.77 -0.05
CA SER A 32 -1.63 9.55 -0.67
C SER A 32 -2.40 8.40 -0.04
N ILE A 33 -3.46 7.94 -0.71
CA ILE A 33 -4.10 6.64 -0.45
C ILE A 33 -3.20 5.57 -1.06
N VAL A 34 -1.97 5.47 -0.55
CA VAL A 34 -1.04 4.40 -0.92
C VAL A 34 -0.26 4.05 0.34
N ALA A 35 -0.40 2.79 0.77
CA ALA A 35 0.37 2.11 1.81
C ALA A 35 0.26 2.57 3.27
N THR A 36 -0.46 3.65 3.57
CA THR A 36 -0.98 3.92 4.92
C THR A 36 -2.48 3.96 4.80
N GLY A 37 -3.21 3.12 5.53
CA GLY A 37 -4.68 3.10 5.54
C GLY A 37 -5.25 4.47 5.91
N VAL A 38 -5.37 5.35 4.91
CA VAL A 38 -6.11 6.60 5.03
C VAL A 38 -7.55 6.23 4.83
N ILE A 39 -8.24 6.06 5.95
CA ILE A 39 -9.69 6.09 5.98
C ILE A 39 -10.10 7.50 5.57
N VAL A 40 -10.54 7.67 4.32
CA VAL A 40 -11.40 8.80 3.97
C VAL A 40 -12.81 8.43 4.45
N ALA A 41 -12.99 8.38 5.77
CA ALA A 41 -14.28 8.77 6.32
C ALA A 41 -14.37 10.25 5.98
N GLY A 42 -15.38 10.67 5.20
CA GLY A 42 -15.57 12.05 4.78
C GLY A 42 -15.63 12.98 6.00
N LEU A 43 -14.45 13.45 6.42
CA LEU A 43 -14.15 14.16 7.65
C LEU A 43 -12.79 14.96 7.51
N LEU A 44 -12.59 15.89 6.53
CA LEU A 44 -11.51 16.95 6.46
C LEU A 44 -11.89 18.47 6.61
N HIS A 45 -11.58 19.13 7.76
CA HIS A 45 -12.10 20.44 8.18
C HIS A 45 -11.49 21.57 7.35
N THR A 46 -12.32 22.50 6.87
CA THR A 46 -11.85 23.77 6.33
C THR A 46 -11.06 24.49 7.43
N PRO A 47 -9.76 24.76 7.25
CA PRO A 47 -9.06 25.63 8.18
C PRO A 47 -9.74 27.00 8.12
N THR A 48 -10.20 27.49 9.28
CA THR A 48 -10.61 28.89 9.43
C THR A 48 -9.49 29.77 8.90
N PRO A 49 -9.79 30.74 8.03
CA PRO A 49 -8.78 31.60 7.45
C PRO A 49 -8.32 32.58 8.52
N ASP A 50 -7.32 32.18 9.30
CA ASP A 50 -6.45 33.14 9.95
C ASP A 50 -5.03 32.56 10.10
N GLU A 51 -4.10 33.34 9.53
CA GLU A 51 -2.66 33.28 9.74
C GLU A 51 -1.86 32.15 9.10
N SER A 52 -1.91 32.03 7.77
CA SER A 52 -0.75 31.72 6.89
C SER A 52 -1.15 31.88 5.42
N GLY A 53 -0.47 32.75 4.68
CA GLY A 53 -0.85 33.16 3.33
C GLY A 53 -0.72 32.07 2.26
N ALA A 54 -1.80 31.32 2.06
CA ALA A 54 -2.36 30.80 0.80
C ALA A 54 -3.56 29.93 1.21
N ALA A 55 -4.78 30.47 1.14
CA ALA A 55 -5.97 29.69 1.45
C ALA A 55 -6.14 28.65 0.34
N SER A 56 -5.87 27.38 0.63
CA SER A 56 -6.20 26.29 -0.28
C SER A 56 -7.72 26.26 -0.45
N MET A 57 -8.21 26.37 -1.69
CA MET A 57 -9.63 26.48 -1.98
C MET A 57 -10.18 25.08 -2.26
N TYR A 58 -10.96 24.55 -1.31
CA TYR A 58 -11.72 23.31 -1.50
C TYR A 58 -13.17 23.67 -1.86
N VAL A 59 -13.68 23.11 -2.95
CA VAL A 59 -15.03 23.37 -3.46
C VAL A 59 -15.72 22.05 -3.79
N THR A 60 -16.99 21.95 -3.39
CA THR A 60 -17.90 20.84 -3.72
C THR A 60 -19.13 21.39 -4.44
N PRO A 61 -19.96 20.55 -5.08
CA PRO A 61 -21.18 21.01 -5.73
C PRO A 61 -22.15 21.64 -4.72
N ASP A 62 -22.85 22.69 -5.13
CA ASP A 62 -23.91 23.28 -4.32
C ASP A 62 -25.02 22.25 -4.06
N VAL A 63 -25.43 22.11 -2.79
CA VAL A 63 -26.49 21.18 -2.39
C VAL A 63 -27.81 21.93 -2.28
N GLU A 64 -28.76 21.59 -3.14
CA GLU A 64 -30.14 22.08 -3.04
C GLU A 64 -30.90 21.35 -1.93
N TYR A 65 -31.49 22.10 -1.00
CA TYR A 65 -32.37 21.57 0.05
C TYR A 65 -33.55 22.53 0.30
N PRO A 66 -34.80 22.04 0.43
CA PRO A 66 -35.22 20.63 0.40
C PRO A 66 -35.15 20.00 -1.00
N THR A 67 -34.92 18.69 -1.04
CA THR A 67 -34.86 17.90 -2.29
C THR A 67 -35.50 16.51 -2.11
N THR A 68 -35.70 15.79 -3.21
CA THR A 68 -36.18 14.40 -3.23
C THR A 68 -35.12 13.49 -3.84
N ILE A 69 -34.76 12.41 -3.15
CA ILE A 69 -33.81 11.40 -3.63
C ILE A 69 -34.60 10.15 -4.04
N PRO A 70 -34.51 9.69 -5.31
CA PRO A 70 -35.13 8.45 -5.74
C PRO A 70 -34.79 7.25 -4.84
N GLY A 71 -35.84 6.57 -4.35
CA GLY A 71 -35.74 5.42 -3.45
C GLY A 71 -35.59 5.76 -1.96
N CYS A 72 -35.67 7.03 -1.60
CA CYS A 72 -35.72 7.51 -0.22
C CYS A 72 -37.11 8.06 0.11
N ASP A 73 -37.68 7.63 1.24
CA ASP A 73 -38.97 8.15 1.72
C ASP A 73 -38.82 9.54 2.35
N THR A 74 -37.67 9.80 2.99
CA THR A 74 -37.33 11.05 3.65
C THR A 74 -35.88 11.42 3.36
N VAL A 75 -35.62 12.71 3.17
CA VAL A 75 -34.28 13.26 2.93
C VAL A 75 -33.93 14.23 4.05
N ALA A 76 -32.83 13.96 4.74
CA ALA A 76 -32.26 14.82 5.78
C ALA A 76 -31.53 16.03 5.16
N PRO A 77 -31.43 17.16 5.89
CA PRO A 77 -30.65 18.32 5.44
C PRO A 77 -29.18 17.94 5.23
N PRO A 78 -28.45 18.68 4.37
CA PRO A 78 -27.02 18.45 4.20
C PRO A 78 -26.31 18.61 5.55
N GLU A 79 -25.41 17.69 5.86
CA GLU A 79 -24.61 17.77 7.08
C GLU A 79 -23.63 18.94 6.99
N SER A 80 -23.44 19.66 8.09
CA SER A 80 -22.30 20.57 8.20
C SER A 80 -21.04 19.72 8.20
N GLU A 81 -20.12 19.96 7.27
CA GLU A 81 -18.90 19.19 7.14
C GLU A 81 -18.05 19.32 8.43
N GLN A 82 -18.26 18.41 9.37
CA GLN A 82 -17.38 18.20 10.50
C GLN A 82 -16.38 17.18 10.09
N TYR A 83 -15.19 17.29 10.63
CA TYR A 83 -14.09 16.67 9.96
C TYR A 83 -12.91 16.46 10.94
N PHE A 84 -12.34 15.26 11.00
CA PHE A 84 -11.22 14.89 11.85
C PHE A 84 -10.25 13.97 11.09
N ALA A 85 -8.97 14.33 11.12
CA ALA A 85 -7.89 13.43 10.72
C ALA A 85 -7.36 12.75 11.98
N THR A 86 -7.42 11.42 12.02
CA THR A 86 -6.76 10.64 13.07
C THR A 86 -5.53 9.96 12.48
N GLY A 87 -4.36 10.32 13.01
CA GLY A 87 -3.12 9.59 12.76
C GLY A 87 -2.99 8.51 13.81
N SER A 88 -3.14 7.24 13.43
CA SER A 88 -2.92 6.12 14.33
C SER A 88 -1.65 5.36 13.91
N SER A 89 -0.94 4.81 14.89
CA SER A 89 0.04 3.76 14.66
C SER A 89 -0.64 2.43 14.99
N GLY A 90 -0.57 1.47 14.09
CA GLY A 90 -1.26 0.20 14.24
C GLY A 90 -0.51 -0.98 13.68
N THR A 91 -1.06 -2.15 13.94
CA THR A 91 -0.61 -3.41 13.35
C THR A 91 -1.53 -3.81 12.20
N GLU A 92 -0.94 -4.18 11.08
CA GLU A 92 -1.62 -4.70 9.90
C GLU A 92 -1.54 -6.24 9.90
N SER A 93 -2.69 -6.91 9.87
CA SER A 93 -2.73 -8.37 9.81
C SER A 93 -3.94 -8.87 9.04
N TYR A 94 -3.72 -9.89 8.22
CA TYR A 94 -4.80 -10.62 7.56
C TYR A 94 -5.58 -11.47 8.54
N ASP A 95 -4.89 -12.15 9.46
CA ASP A 95 -5.47 -13.10 10.40
C ASP A 95 -5.62 -12.48 11.79
N ASN A 96 -6.34 -11.35 11.85
CA ASN A 96 -6.58 -10.64 13.09
C ASN A 96 -7.76 -11.27 13.87
N PRO A 97 -7.56 -11.77 15.10
CA PRO A 97 -8.65 -12.33 15.91
C PRO A 97 -9.80 -11.38 16.22
N ARG A 98 -9.58 -10.05 16.17
CA ARG A 98 -10.64 -9.03 16.33
C ARG A 98 -11.61 -9.02 15.15
N TYR A 99 -11.16 -9.42 13.96
CA TYR A 99 -11.93 -9.42 12.71
C TYR A 99 -11.94 -10.82 12.08
N PRO A 100 -12.59 -11.80 12.72
CA PRO A 100 -12.51 -13.22 12.34
C PRO A 100 -13.15 -13.55 10.99
N TRP A 101 -13.86 -12.60 10.38
CA TRP A 101 -14.46 -12.74 9.05
C TRP A 101 -13.42 -12.62 7.92
N PHE A 102 -12.25 -12.06 8.22
CA PHE A 102 -11.17 -11.83 7.26
C PHE A 102 -9.94 -12.67 7.62
N SER A 103 -9.24 -13.11 6.58
CA SER A 103 -8.04 -13.94 6.64
C SER A 103 -7.27 -13.77 5.33
N ALA A 104 -6.02 -14.24 5.28
CA ALA A 104 -5.23 -14.09 4.05
C ALA A 104 -5.89 -14.86 2.86
N PRO A 105 -6.30 -16.13 2.99
CA PRO A 105 -7.05 -16.82 1.94
C PRO A 105 -8.36 -16.11 1.54
N LYS A 106 -9.04 -15.48 2.50
CA LYS A 106 -10.26 -14.70 2.24
C LYS A 106 -9.97 -13.47 1.38
N ALA A 107 -8.86 -12.77 1.65
CA ALA A 107 -8.41 -11.64 0.86
C ALA A 107 -8.16 -12.03 -0.61
N THR A 108 -7.47 -13.15 -0.85
CA THR A 108 -7.27 -13.68 -2.20
C THR A 108 -8.60 -13.99 -2.89
N ALA A 109 -9.49 -14.74 -2.23
CA ALA A 109 -10.79 -15.10 -2.81
C ALA A 109 -11.66 -13.88 -3.14
N MET A 110 -11.63 -12.83 -2.30
CA MET A 110 -12.32 -11.57 -2.57
C MET A 110 -11.69 -10.78 -3.71
N SER A 111 -10.36 -10.78 -3.81
CA SER A 111 -9.62 -10.10 -4.88
C SER A 111 -9.91 -10.77 -6.24
N ASP A 112 -9.88 -12.10 -6.29
CA ASP A 112 -10.24 -12.87 -7.49
C ASP A 112 -11.69 -12.59 -7.91
N ALA A 113 -12.62 -12.52 -6.94
CA ALA A 113 -14.01 -12.20 -7.22
C ALA A 113 -14.20 -10.75 -7.70
N LEU A 114 -13.42 -9.81 -7.18
CA LEU A 114 -13.46 -8.40 -7.61
C LEU A 114 -12.95 -8.26 -9.05
N VAL A 115 -11.80 -8.85 -9.37
CA VAL A 115 -11.24 -8.84 -10.72
C VAL A 115 -12.18 -9.52 -11.71
N ALA A 116 -12.77 -10.66 -11.34
CA ALA A 116 -13.73 -11.36 -12.19
C ALA A 116 -15.06 -10.61 -12.39
N ALA A 117 -15.38 -9.65 -11.51
CA ALA A 117 -16.58 -8.82 -11.59
C ALA A 117 -16.37 -7.52 -12.37
N LEU A 118 -15.14 -7.19 -12.78
CA LEU A 118 -14.89 -6.02 -13.62
C LEU A 118 -15.70 -6.10 -14.92
N PRO A 119 -16.30 -4.98 -15.38
CA PRO A 119 -17.07 -4.98 -16.61
C PRO A 119 -16.23 -5.40 -17.83
N PRO A 120 -16.85 -6.01 -18.86
CA PRO A 120 -16.16 -6.33 -20.09
C PRO A 120 -15.57 -5.07 -20.74
N GLY A 121 -14.29 -5.12 -21.14
CA GLY A 121 -13.60 -3.98 -21.76
C GLY A 121 -12.87 -3.07 -20.76
N VAL A 122 -13.01 -3.32 -19.46
CA VAL A 122 -12.24 -2.65 -18.42
C VAL A 122 -10.96 -3.45 -18.14
N ASP A 123 -9.81 -2.82 -18.37
CA ASP A 123 -8.50 -3.38 -18.09
C ASP A 123 -7.96 -2.85 -16.75
N LEU A 124 -7.48 -3.77 -15.91
CA LEU A 124 -6.69 -3.43 -14.72
C LEU A 124 -5.22 -3.22 -15.13
N GLU A 125 -4.68 -2.06 -14.82
CA GLU A 125 -3.28 -1.76 -15.10
C GLU A 125 -2.35 -2.70 -14.34
N PHE A 126 -1.19 -2.95 -14.95
CA PHE A 126 -0.20 -3.82 -14.36
C PHE A 126 0.64 -3.04 -13.34
N ALA A 127 0.42 -3.32 -12.05
CA ALA A 127 1.09 -2.66 -10.95
C ALA A 127 1.43 -3.65 -9.82
N GLY A 128 2.00 -3.16 -8.72
CA GLY A 128 2.28 -4.00 -7.56
C GLY A 128 1.00 -4.45 -6.84
N PRO A 129 1.10 -5.37 -5.86
CA PRO A 129 -0.04 -5.87 -5.09
C PRO A 129 -1.00 -4.79 -4.58
N ASP A 130 -0.46 -3.70 -4.05
CA ASP A 130 -1.23 -2.61 -3.42
C ASP A 130 -2.07 -1.80 -4.44
N GLN A 131 -1.82 -1.99 -5.74
CA GLN A 131 -2.51 -1.33 -6.85
C GLN A 131 -3.08 -2.33 -7.87
N SER A 132 -3.19 -3.61 -7.48
CA SER A 132 -3.67 -4.70 -8.34
C SER A 132 -5.01 -5.29 -7.87
N LEU A 133 -5.84 -4.46 -7.22
CA LEU A 133 -7.12 -4.87 -6.62
C LEU A 133 -6.98 -6.04 -5.63
N ILE A 134 -5.87 -6.07 -4.90
CA ILE A 134 -5.65 -7.02 -3.81
C ILE A 134 -6.12 -6.38 -2.50
N PHE A 135 -7.05 -7.05 -1.82
CA PHE A 135 -7.51 -6.64 -0.50
C PHE A 135 -6.37 -6.71 0.52
N GLN A 136 -6.07 -5.57 1.14
CA GLN A 136 -4.96 -5.42 2.07
C GLN A 136 -5.29 -5.94 3.48
N PRO A 137 -4.29 -6.21 4.34
CA PRO A 137 -4.53 -6.56 5.73
C PRO A 137 -5.40 -5.52 6.45
N ILE A 138 -6.17 -5.94 7.45
CA ILE A 138 -6.95 -4.99 8.25
C ILE A 138 -5.99 -4.25 9.19
N TRP A 139 -6.05 -2.93 9.15
CA TRP A 139 -5.34 -2.06 10.08
C TRP A 139 -6.01 -2.10 11.45
N THR A 140 -5.21 -2.24 12.50
CA THR A 140 -5.71 -2.24 13.88
C THR A 140 -5.15 -1.07 14.65
N ILE A 141 -6.03 -0.25 15.22
CA ILE A 141 -5.62 0.90 16.03
C ILE A 141 -5.26 0.40 17.43
N ASP A 142 -3.96 0.39 17.75
CA ASP A 142 -3.48 -0.08 19.05
C ASP A 142 -3.42 1.05 20.10
N SER A 143 -3.48 2.31 19.65
CA SER A 143 -3.60 3.49 20.51
C SER A 143 -5.07 3.82 20.76
N GLY A 144 -5.52 3.83 22.02
CA GLY A 144 -6.93 4.10 22.36
C GLY A 144 -7.53 5.31 21.63
N LEU A 145 -8.77 5.18 21.18
CA LEU A 145 -9.49 6.22 20.45
C LEU A 145 -9.89 7.38 21.37
N PRO A 146 -10.07 8.60 20.82
CA PRO A 146 -10.66 9.70 21.58
C PRO A 146 -12.02 9.34 22.17
N ASP A 147 -12.33 9.89 23.35
CA ASP A 147 -13.63 9.68 23.99
C ASP A 147 -14.78 10.01 23.04
N GLY A 148 -15.69 9.06 22.82
CA GLY A 148 -16.84 9.20 21.94
C GLY A 148 -16.65 8.71 20.50
N VAL A 149 -15.45 8.26 20.13
CA VAL A 149 -15.20 7.58 18.84
C VAL A 149 -15.24 6.08 19.06
N ASP A 150 -16.22 5.41 18.45
CA ASP A 150 -16.36 3.96 18.50
C ASP A 150 -15.33 3.30 17.56
N GLU A 151 -14.65 2.26 18.04
CA GLU A 151 -13.67 1.48 17.28
C GLU A 151 -14.28 0.85 16.03
N ASP A 152 -15.56 0.50 16.08
CA ASP A 152 -16.33 0.01 14.94
C ASP A 152 -16.51 1.09 13.84
N VAL A 153 -16.21 2.37 14.12
CA VAL A 153 -16.28 3.47 13.14
C VAL A 153 -14.98 3.62 12.37
N VAL A 154 -13.84 3.30 12.99
CA VAL A 154 -12.49 3.65 12.50
C VAL A 154 -11.64 2.44 12.14
N GLY A 155 -12.14 1.21 12.32
CA GLY A 155 -11.40 0.00 11.96
C GLY A 155 -12.30 -1.11 11.46
N GLY A 156 -11.68 -2.25 11.12
CA GLY A 156 -12.39 -3.46 10.70
C GLY A 156 -12.77 -3.51 9.24
N ASP A 157 -12.19 -2.64 8.41
CA ASP A 157 -12.28 -2.68 6.97
C ASP A 157 -10.98 -3.13 6.31
N THR A 158 -11.12 -3.67 5.10
CA THR A 158 -10.04 -3.98 4.18
C THR A 158 -10.33 -3.27 2.87
N THR A 159 -9.28 -2.80 2.20
CA THR A 159 -9.40 -2.05 0.95
C THR A 159 -8.54 -2.69 -0.13
N ALA A 160 -9.08 -2.75 -1.34
CA ALA A 160 -8.40 -3.11 -2.57
C ALA A 160 -8.42 -1.91 -3.52
N SER A 161 -7.27 -1.58 -4.10
CA SER A 161 -7.13 -0.42 -5.00
C SER A 161 -6.43 -0.80 -6.30
N GLY A 162 -6.71 -0.06 -7.37
CA GLY A 162 -5.99 -0.21 -8.63
C GLY A 162 -6.39 0.82 -9.68
N MET A 163 -5.55 0.92 -10.71
CA MET A 163 -5.81 1.79 -11.87
C MET A 163 -6.56 1.00 -12.94
N LEU A 164 -7.63 1.60 -13.46
CA LEU A 164 -8.46 1.03 -14.51
C LEU A 164 -8.36 1.85 -15.79
N VAL A 165 -8.45 1.16 -16.91
CA VAL A 165 -8.58 1.74 -18.23
C VAL A 165 -9.81 1.15 -18.91
N HIS A 166 -10.65 2.01 -19.49
CA HIS A 166 -11.80 1.60 -20.29
C HIS A 166 -11.91 2.58 -21.46
N ASP A 167 -11.68 2.09 -22.68
CA ASP A 167 -11.49 2.92 -23.86
C ASP A 167 -10.40 4.01 -23.64
N GLU A 168 -10.76 5.29 -23.71
CA GLU A 168 -9.87 6.43 -23.45
C GLU A 168 -9.91 6.91 -21.99
N ALA A 169 -10.83 6.39 -21.18
CA ALA A 169 -10.97 6.76 -19.78
C ALA A 169 -9.98 5.97 -18.91
N ARG A 170 -9.27 6.68 -18.03
CA ARG A 170 -8.29 6.12 -17.09
C ARG A 170 -8.54 6.70 -15.71
N GLY A 171 -8.50 5.89 -14.68
CA GLY A 171 -8.83 6.37 -13.34
C GLY A 171 -8.62 5.35 -12.25
N GLN A 172 -8.69 5.80 -11.00
CA GLN A 172 -8.50 4.94 -9.84
C GLN A 172 -9.81 4.28 -9.42
N LEU A 173 -9.74 3.02 -9.01
CA LEU A 173 -10.77 2.29 -8.30
C LEU A 173 -10.28 1.95 -6.89
N SER A 174 -11.13 2.17 -5.90
CA SER A 174 -10.98 1.70 -4.52
C SER A 174 -12.23 0.96 -4.09
N VAL A 175 -12.06 -0.22 -3.50
CA VAL A 175 -13.13 -1.06 -2.96
C VAL A 175 -12.83 -1.39 -1.52
N THR A 176 -13.65 -0.88 -0.62
CA THR A 176 -13.57 -1.13 0.82
C THR A 176 -14.67 -2.09 1.25
N VAL A 177 -14.32 -3.09 2.04
CA VAL A 177 -15.27 -4.07 2.59
C VAL A 177 -15.12 -4.15 4.10
N ARG A 178 -16.25 -4.21 4.80
CA ARG A 178 -16.29 -4.41 6.26
C ARG A 178 -17.52 -5.16 6.73
N GLU A 179 -17.43 -5.71 7.93
CA GLU A 179 -18.63 -6.10 8.68
C GLU A 179 -19.37 -4.83 9.16
N TRP A 180 -20.66 -4.74 8.86
CA TRP A 180 -21.53 -3.62 9.16
C TRP A 180 -22.70 -4.07 10.03
N ARG A 181 -22.64 -3.71 11.31
CA ARG A 181 -23.65 -4.06 12.32
C ARG A 181 -24.64 -2.94 12.60
N ARG A 182 -24.48 -1.79 11.95
CA ARG A 182 -25.34 -0.62 12.09
C ARG A 182 -26.51 -0.69 11.09
N PRO A 183 -27.58 0.09 11.28
CA PRO A 183 -28.59 0.27 10.25
C PRO A 183 -28.00 0.86 8.95
N VAL A 184 -28.74 0.74 7.85
CA VAL A 184 -28.45 1.52 6.65
C VAL A 184 -28.59 3.02 7.00
N PRO A 185 -27.61 3.88 6.65
CA PRO A 185 -27.69 5.30 6.95
C PRO A 185 -28.94 5.97 6.39
N GLU A 186 -29.33 7.11 6.94
CA GLU A 186 -30.41 7.91 6.36
C GLU A 186 -30.00 8.53 5.02
N CYS A 187 -30.98 8.92 4.21
CA CYS A 187 -30.68 9.63 2.97
C CYS A 187 -30.42 11.10 3.27
N VAL A 188 -29.23 11.58 2.98
CA VAL A 188 -28.80 12.97 3.23
C VAL A 188 -28.64 13.70 1.89
N ALA A 189 -29.19 14.92 1.78
CA ALA A 189 -29.02 15.74 0.57
C ALA A 189 -27.53 15.96 0.26
N GLY A 190 -27.11 15.69 -0.97
CA GLY A 190 -25.72 15.78 -1.42
C GLY A 190 -24.83 14.57 -1.10
N ALA A 191 -25.29 13.62 -0.27
CA ALA A 191 -24.51 12.42 0.06
C ALA A 191 -24.76 11.23 -0.89
N LEU A 192 -25.91 11.23 -1.58
CA LEU A 192 -26.31 10.22 -2.56
C LEU A 192 -27.31 10.82 -3.57
N ASP A 193 -27.31 10.28 -4.77
CA ASP A 193 -28.27 10.62 -5.84
C ASP A 193 -29.45 9.65 -5.89
N ARG A 194 -29.23 8.40 -5.47
CA ARG A 194 -30.25 7.35 -5.52
C ARG A 194 -29.97 6.28 -4.47
N ARG A 195 -31.06 5.74 -3.91
CA ARG A 195 -31.08 4.50 -3.15
C ARG A 195 -31.87 3.44 -3.91
N THR A 196 -31.32 2.24 -4.05
CA THR A 196 -31.99 1.11 -4.71
C THR A 196 -32.00 -0.09 -3.77
N THR A 197 -33.18 -0.69 -3.58
CA THR A 197 -33.29 -1.98 -2.87
C THR A 197 -33.39 -3.10 -3.89
N PHE A 198 -32.50 -4.07 -3.80
CA PHE A 198 -32.42 -5.21 -4.71
C PHE A 198 -33.08 -6.45 -4.11
N GLU A 199 -33.37 -7.43 -4.98
CA GLU A 199 -33.80 -8.76 -4.54
C GLU A 199 -32.78 -9.36 -3.57
N GLY A 200 -33.28 -10.01 -2.52
CA GLY A 200 -32.43 -10.48 -1.42
C GLY A 200 -32.14 -9.42 -0.34
N GLY A 201 -32.68 -8.20 -0.46
CA GLY A 201 -32.68 -7.21 0.62
C GLY A 201 -31.42 -6.36 0.72
N ALA A 202 -30.54 -6.39 -0.29
CA ALA A 202 -29.41 -5.49 -0.37
C ALA A 202 -29.89 -4.07 -0.73
N VAL A 203 -29.41 -3.07 -0.01
CA VAL A 203 -29.65 -1.65 -0.30
C VAL A 203 -28.37 -1.06 -0.87
N VAL A 204 -28.44 -0.35 -1.98
CA VAL A 204 -27.30 0.34 -2.60
C VAL A 204 -27.58 1.82 -2.74
N ASP A 205 -26.68 2.63 -2.19
CA ASP A 205 -26.65 4.07 -2.37
C ASP A 205 -25.61 4.43 -3.42
N THR A 206 -25.97 5.30 -4.37
CA THR A 206 -25.08 5.71 -5.45
C THR A 206 -24.94 7.22 -5.52
N LEU A 207 -23.77 7.71 -5.91
CA LEU A 207 -23.49 9.13 -6.10
C LEU A 207 -22.55 9.34 -7.29
N ASP A 208 -22.83 10.32 -8.15
CA ASP A 208 -21.93 10.89 -9.15
C ASP A 208 -21.67 12.36 -8.80
N THR A 209 -20.42 12.72 -8.53
CA THR A 209 -20.06 14.03 -7.97
C THR A 209 -18.65 14.45 -8.35
N TRP A 210 -18.24 15.63 -7.92
CA TRP A 210 -16.88 16.13 -8.08
C TRP A 210 -16.42 16.87 -6.83
N SER A 211 -15.11 17.00 -6.67
CA SER A 211 -14.51 17.95 -5.73
C SER A 211 -13.43 18.72 -6.47
N GLU A 212 -13.16 19.94 -6.02
CA GLU A 212 -12.12 20.79 -6.59
C GLU A 212 -11.20 21.26 -5.47
N TYR A 213 -9.90 21.01 -5.63
CA TYR A 213 -8.87 21.46 -4.72
C TYR A 213 -7.85 22.30 -5.49
N ASP A 214 -7.66 23.55 -5.07
CA ASP A 214 -6.73 24.49 -5.71
C ASP A 214 -6.94 24.63 -7.24
N GLY A 215 -8.21 24.62 -7.66
CA GLY A 215 -8.61 24.74 -9.07
C GLY A 215 -8.48 23.45 -9.89
N VAL A 216 -8.05 22.34 -9.27
CA VAL A 216 -7.99 21.02 -9.90
C VAL A 216 -9.24 20.24 -9.50
N ARG A 217 -10.09 19.95 -10.49
CA ARG A 217 -11.33 19.21 -10.29
C ARG A 217 -11.10 17.72 -10.49
N THR A 218 -11.48 16.94 -9.49
CA THR A 218 -11.55 15.48 -9.53
C THR A 218 -13.00 15.04 -9.67
N LEU A 219 -13.28 14.24 -10.69
CA LEU A 219 -14.56 13.57 -10.86
C LEU A 219 -14.59 12.31 -10.01
N SER A 220 -15.72 12.01 -9.39
CA SER A 220 -15.87 10.81 -8.57
C SER A 220 -17.24 10.18 -8.66
N ARG A 221 -17.27 8.84 -8.66
CA ARG A 221 -18.49 8.05 -8.57
C ARG A 221 -18.38 7.07 -7.42
N ARG A 222 -19.49 6.85 -6.72
CA ARG A 222 -19.54 5.99 -5.54
C ARG A 222 -20.76 5.07 -5.59
N ALA A 223 -20.59 3.85 -5.09
CA ALA A 223 -21.67 2.92 -4.79
C ALA A 223 -21.41 2.25 -3.43
N SER A 224 -22.37 2.34 -2.52
CA SER A 224 -22.30 1.74 -1.18
C SER A 224 -23.40 0.70 -1.02
N ALA A 225 -23.04 -0.58 -0.99
CA ALA A 225 -23.98 -1.67 -0.77
C ALA A 225 -24.01 -2.08 0.70
N TYR A 226 -25.21 -2.21 1.25
CA TYR A 226 -25.51 -2.72 2.60
C TYR A 226 -26.31 -4.01 2.47
N ARG A 227 -25.75 -5.13 2.92
CA ARG A 227 -26.34 -6.45 2.72
C ARG A 227 -26.90 -7.03 4.03
N PRO A 228 -27.94 -7.88 3.99
CA PRO A 228 -28.51 -8.49 5.20
C PRO A 228 -27.56 -9.38 5.98
N ASP A 229 -26.51 -9.89 5.33
CA ASP A 229 -25.47 -10.71 5.96
C ASP A 229 -24.41 -9.89 6.71
N ARG A 230 -24.67 -8.59 6.90
CA ARG A 230 -23.77 -7.60 7.52
C ARG A 230 -22.54 -7.27 6.70
N THR A 231 -22.55 -7.51 5.39
CA THR A 231 -21.53 -6.95 4.51
C THR A 231 -21.87 -5.50 4.17
N GLN A 232 -20.92 -4.59 4.36
CA GLN A 232 -20.90 -3.32 3.63
C GLN A 232 -19.77 -3.37 2.60
N VAL A 233 -20.08 -2.98 1.36
CA VAL A 233 -19.10 -2.75 0.30
C VAL A 233 -19.21 -1.30 -0.13
N HIS A 234 -18.11 -0.56 -0.08
CA HIS A 234 -18.01 0.79 -0.60
C HIS A 234 -17.09 0.77 -1.82
N VAL A 235 -17.61 1.17 -2.97
CA VAL A 235 -16.87 1.25 -4.23
C VAL A 235 -16.75 2.72 -4.59
N TRP A 236 -15.55 3.17 -4.85
CA TRP A 236 -15.25 4.55 -5.22
C TRP A 236 -14.32 4.56 -6.42
N ALA A 237 -14.72 5.27 -7.48
CA ALA A 237 -13.91 5.48 -8.67
C ALA A 237 -13.68 6.98 -8.91
N THR A 238 -12.48 7.36 -9.34
CA THR A 238 -12.11 8.73 -9.70
C THR A 238 -11.50 8.79 -11.09
N ASP A 239 -11.39 9.99 -11.65
CA ASP A 239 -10.62 10.24 -12.86
C ASP A 239 -9.15 10.58 -12.57
N GLU A 240 -8.67 10.33 -11.34
CA GLU A 240 -7.28 10.61 -10.97
C GLU A 240 -6.32 9.68 -11.74
N ASP A 241 -5.27 10.29 -12.29
CA ASP A 241 -4.17 9.62 -12.97
C ASP A 241 -2.84 10.16 -12.42
N PRO A 242 -2.31 9.58 -11.32
CA PRO A 242 -1.09 10.06 -10.69
C PRO A 242 0.15 9.91 -11.59
N ALA A 243 0.09 9.08 -12.63
CA ALA A 243 1.18 8.88 -13.58
C ALA A 243 1.23 9.96 -14.68
N ALA A 244 0.15 10.72 -14.89
CA ALA A 244 0.09 11.74 -15.92
C ALA A 244 0.94 12.97 -15.56
N ARG A 245 1.78 13.39 -16.52
CA ARG A 245 2.75 14.47 -16.33
C ARG A 245 2.15 15.88 -16.40
N GLU A 246 1.03 16.03 -17.08
CA GLU A 246 0.45 17.34 -17.43
C GLU A 246 -0.83 17.66 -16.64
N SER A 247 -1.63 16.64 -16.31
CA SER A 247 -2.85 16.75 -15.52
C SER A 247 -2.93 15.55 -14.59
N ARG A 248 -3.23 15.76 -13.31
CA ARG A 248 -3.46 14.65 -12.36
C ARG A 248 -4.81 13.96 -12.56
N ASN A 249 -5.62 14.44 -13.50
CA ASN A 249 -6.93 13.91 -13.82
C ASN A 249 -7.03 13.64 -15.32
N SER A 250 -7.53 12.47 -15.69
CA SER A 250 -7.77 12.07 -17.09
C SER A 250 -8.99 12.78 -17.69
N GLY A 251 -9.88 13.32 -16.85
CA GLY A 251 -11.12 13.97 -17.25
C GLY A 251 -12.30 13.02 -17.47
N ALA A 252 -12.10 11.70 -17.28
CA ALA A 252 -13.17 10.71 -17.41
C ALA A 252 -12.97 9.51 -16.46
N ILE A 253 -14.04 9.14 -15.74
CA ILE A 253 -14.04 7.96 -14.86
C ILE A 253 -14.30 6.70 -15.70
N PRO A 254 -13.45 5.65 -15.61
CA PRO A 254 -13.57 4.42 -16.42
C PRO A 254 -14.86 3.61 -16.23
N LEU A 255 -15.53 3.77 -15.09
CA LEU A 255 -16.71 3.00 -14.70
C LEU A 255 -17.94 3.89 -14.53
N THR A 256 -19.07 3.44 -15.05
CA THR A 256 -20.39 4.05 -14.83
C THR A 256 -20.92 3.77 -13.43
N VAL A 257 -21.90 4.56 -12.97
CA VAL A 257 -22.54 4.36 -11.67
C VAL A 257 -23.21 2.99 -11.55
N ASP A 258 -23.84 2.50 -12.62
CA ASP A 258 -24.51 1.20 -12.62
C ASP A 258 -23.48 0.06 -12.51
N GLU A 259 -22.33 0.16 -13.19
CA GLU A 259 -21.23 -0.79 -13.04
C GLU A 259 -20.65 -0.78 -11.62
N LEU A 260 -20.52 0.39 -10.98
CA LEU A 260 -20.13 0.44 -9.55
C LEU A 260 -21.18 -0.22 -8.65
N SER A 261 -22.48 -0.05 -8.95
CA SER A 261 -23.58 -0.70 -8.24
C SER A 261 -23.52 -2.22 -8.35
N ASP A 262 -23.15 -2.73 -9.53
CA ASP A 262 -22.94 -4.16 -9.78
C ASP A 262 -21.72 -4.69 -9.03
N LEU A 263 -20.58 -3.99 -9.10
CA LEU A 263 -19.37 -4.31 -8.34
C LEU A 263 -19.65 -4.35 -6.82
N ALA A 264 -20.35 -3.36 -6.28
CA ALA A 264 -20.70 -3.27 -4.87
C ALA A 264 -21.58 -4.45 -4.41
N ARG A 265 -22.32 -5.10 -5.32
CA ARG A 265 -23.18 -6.26 -5.06
C ARG A 265 -22.53 -7.61 -5.38
N THR A 266 -21.25 -7.63 -5.80
CA THR A 266 -20.50 -8.86 -6.11
C THR A 266 -20.58 -9.86 -4.95
N PRO A 267 -21.14 -11.08 -5.16
CA PRO A 267 -21.34 -12.04 -4.08
C PRO A 267 -20.05 -12.45 -3.37
N GLY A 268 -18.95 -12.57 -4.10
CA GLY A 268 -17.64 -12.95 -3.54
C GLY A 268 -17.07 -11.95 -2.53
N LEU A 269 -17.56 -10.71 -2.51
CA LEU A 269 -17.18 -9.68 -1.55
C LEU A 269 -17.91 -9.78 -0.21
N ALA A 270 -18.88 -10.69 -0.07
CA ALA A 270 -19.59 -10.85 1.18
C ALA A 270 -18.66 -11.30 2.31
N VAL A 271 -18.82 -10.75 3.52
CA VAL A 271 -18.10 -11.20 4.73
C VAL A 271 -18.38 -12.68 5.02
N THR A 272 -19.53 -13.18 4.59
CA THR A 272 -19.95 -14.58 4.71
C THR A 272 -19.58 -15.47 3.52
N ALA A 273 -19.03 -14.92 2.43
CA ALA A 273 -18.69 -15.72 1.26
C ALA A 273 -17.66 -16.82 1.60
N PRO A 274 -17.84 -18.06 1.11
CA PRO A 274 -16.92 -19.14 1.40
C PRO A 274 -15.56 -18.90 0.75
N VAL A 275 -14.49 -19.33 1.42
CA VAL A 275 -13.15 -19.37 0.85
C VAL A 275 -12.93 -20.76 0.22
N PRO A 276 -12.59 -20.85 -1.08
CA PRO A 276 -12.25 -22.13 -1.68
C PRO A 276 -11.12 -22.85 -0.92
N PRO A 277 -11.21 -24.17 -0.70
CA PRO A 277 -10.14 -24.91 -0.04
C PRO A 277 -8.83 -24.80 -0.82
N GLY A 278 -7.73 -24.49 -0.11
CA GLY A 278 -6.40 -24.35 -0.72
C GLY A 278 -6.13 -23.00 -1.39
N THR A 279 -7.01 -22.00 -1.24
CA THR A 279 -6.72 -20.63 -1.68
C THR A 279 -5.43 -20.12 -1.02
N PRO A 280 -4.44 -19.67 -1.81
CA PRO A 280 -3.17 -19.19 -1.27
C PRO A 280 -3.30 -17.83 -0.59
N GLU A 281 -2.31 -17.46 0.22
CA GLU A 281 -2.21 -16.09 0.73
C GLU A 281 -1.92 -15.09 -0.41
N PRO A 282 -2.43 -13.85 -0.30
CA PRO A 282 -2.19 -12.82 -1.30
C PRO A 282 -0.69 -12.54 -1.39
N LEU A 283 -0.26 -12.16 -2.58
CA LEU A 283 1.11 -11.71 -2.76
C LEU A 283 1.29 -10.39 -2.00
N ARG A 284 2.39 -10.29 -1.25
CA ARG A 284 2.71 -9.11 -0.46
C ARG A 284 3.49 -8.13 -1.30
N SER A 285 3.23 -6.85 -1.12
CA SER A 285 4.06 -5.79 -1.67
C SER A 285 5.51 -6.03 -1.27
N CYS A 286 6.40 -5.98 -2.25
CA CYS A 286 7.82 -6.13 -2.03
C CYS A 286 8.56 -4.99 -2.74
N GLY A 287 9.43 -4.30 -2.01
CA GLY A 287 10.35 -3.34 -2.61
C GLY A 287 10.07 -1.87 -2.31
N TRP A 288 11.02 -1.07 -2.79
CA TRP A 288 11.13 0.38 -2.67
C TRP A 288 11.47 0.88 -4.06
N GLY A 289 10.74 1.89 -4.54
CA GLY A 289 10.74 2.30 -5.95
C GLY A 289 12.13 2.53 -6.54
N THR A 290 12.30 2.13 -7.80
CA THR A 290 13.47 2.46 -8.62
C THR A 290 13.04 3.16 -9.89
N THR A 291 13.97 3.87 -10.52
CA THR A 291 13.79 4.46 -11.84
C THR A 291 14.11 3.42 -12.91
N GLY A 292 13.21 3.20 -13.87
CA GLY A 292 13.41 2.20 -14.91
C GLY A 292 12.42 2.30 -16.06
N SER A 293 12.56 1.41 -17.04
CA SER A 293 11.58 1.30 -18.13
C SER A 293 10.36 0.50 -17.65
N PRO A 294 9.12 0.92 -17.98
CA PRO A 294 7.93 0.19 -17.57
C PRO A 294 7.91 -1.21 -18.19
N LEU A 295 7.63 -2.19 -17.34
CA LEU A 295 7.53 -3.60 -17.69
C LEU A 295 6.15 -3.96 -18.24
N THR A 296 6.14 -4.83 -19.26
CA THR A 296 4.89 -5.45 -19.74
C THR A 296 4.64 -6.78 -19.05
N ARG A 297 3.39 -7.24 -19.03
CA ARG A 297 3.02 -8.55 -18.49
C ARG A 297 3.77 -9.69 -19.17
N GLU A 298 4.02 -9.57 -20.47
CA GLU A 298 4.76 -10.57 -21.26
C GLU A 298 6.23 -10.65 -20.86
N ALA A 299 6.86 -9.50 -20.56
CA ALA A 299 8.23 -9.46 -20.07
C ALA A 299 8.34 -10.17 -18.71
N VAL A 300 7.40 -9.90 -17.80
CA VAL A 300 7.35 -10.56 -16.48
C VAL A 300 7.14 -12.06 -16.61
N ALA A 301 6.17 -12.50 -17.44
CA ALA A 301 5.96 -13.93 -17.71
C ALA A 301 7.17 -14.62 -18.35
N GLY A 302 8.04 -13.87 -19.04
CA GLY A 302 9.34 -14.33 -19.51
C GLY A 302 10.31 -14.58 -18.36
N LEU A 303 10.43 -13.62 -17.46
CA LEU A 303 11.31 -13.68 -16.29
C LEU A 303 10.87 -14.75 -15.29
N ASP A 304 9.56 -14.92 -15.10
CA ASP A 304 8.97 -15.94 -14.25
C ASP A 304 9.42 -17.34 -14.67
N ARG A 305 9.28 -17.66 -15.96
CA ARG A 305 9.74 -18.95 -16.50
C ARG A 305 11.23 -19.16 -16.29
N VAL A 306 12.04 -18.12 -16.48
CA VAL A 306 13.49 -18.20 -16.25
C VAL A 306 13.82 -18.49 -14.79
N LEU A 307 13.12 -17.88 -13.83
CA LEU A 307 13.30 -18.15 -12.41
C LEU A 307 12.86 -19.56 -12.02
N ASP A 308 11.71 -20.02 -12.54
CA ASP A 308 11.21 -21.36 -12.27
C ASP A 308 12.14 -22.44 -12.83
N ASP A 309 12.65 -22.26 -14.06
CA ASP A 309 13.63 -23.15 -14.67
C ASP A 309 14.94 -23.17 -13.87
N ALA A 310 15.41 -22.01 -13.40
CA ALA A 310 16.60 -21.91 -12.56
C ALA A 310 16.43 -22.60 -11.21
N TRP A 311 15.27 -22.43 -10.56
CA TRP A 311 14.92 -23.11 -9.32
C TRP A 311 14.88 -24.63 -9.52
N ALA A 312 14.25 -25.11 -10.59
CA ALA A 312 14.19 -26.54 -10.92
C ALA A 312 15.58 -27.16 -11.16
N ALA A 313 16.52 -26.39 -11.74
CA ALA A 313 17.88 -26.82 -12.00
C ALA A 313 18.77 -26.89 -10.75
N LEU A 314 18.41 -26.18 -9.67
CA LEU A 314 19.23 -26.05 -8.45
C LEU A 314 19.27 -27.30 -7.55
N VAL A 315 18.48 -28.33 -7.86
CA VAL A 315 18.34 -29.62 -7.14
C VAL A 315 18.45 -29.43 -5.63
N VAL A 316 17.37 -28.95 -5.01
CA VAL A 316 17.32 -28.70 -3.56
C VAL A 316 16.46 -29.78 -2.89
N GLU A 317 17.09 -30.91 -2.52
CA GLU A 317 16.36 -32.04 -1.92
C GLU A 317 15.66 -31.64 -0.61
N GLY A 318 14.38 -32.00 -0.50
CA GLY A 318 13.59 -31.75 0.70
C GLY A 318 13.22 -30.28 0.94
N VAL A 319 13.46 -29.40 -0.04
CA VAL A 319 13.02 -28.00 0.00
C VAL A 319 11.79 -27.82 -0.88
N THR A 320 10.77 -27.19 -0.31
CA THR A 320 9.50 -26.89 -0.99
C THR A 320 9.19 -25.40 -0.88
N LEU A 321 8.56 -24.87 -1.91
CA LEU A 321 8.04 -23.51 -1.95
C LEU A 321 6.52 -23.56 -1.77
N ASP A 322 5.93 -22.56 -1.13
CA ASP A 322 4.46 -22.40 -1.08
C ASP A 322 3.86 -22.02 -2.44
N ARG A 323 4.67 -21.42 -3.33
CA ARG A 323 4.33 -21.05 -4.71
C ARG A 323 5.57 -21.07 -5.63
N PRO A 324 5.41 -21.06 -6.97
CA PRO A 324 6.54 -20.97 -7.90
C PRO A 324 7.43 -19.74 -7.64
N LEU A 325 8.75 -19.86 -7.86
CA LEU A 325 9.68 -18.74 -7.63
C LEU A 325 9.50 -17.64 -8.68
N GLY A 326 9.10 -18.01 -9.89
CA GLY A 326 8.62 -17.13 -10.95
C GLY A 326 7.23 -16.57 -10.67
N SER A 327 6.98 -16.06 -9.47
CA SER A 327 5.77 -15.31 -9.13
C SER A 327 6.11 -13.83 -9.01
N LEU A 328 6.82 -13.26 -9.99
CA LEU A 328 7.28 -11.88 -9.96
C LEU A 328 6.12 -10.91 -10.13
N GLN A 329 6.24 -9.79 -9.44
CA GLN A 329 5.29 -8.70 -9.49
C GLN A 329 6.00 -7.36 -9.44
N PRO A 330 5.38 -6.28 -9.95
CA PRO A 330 5.92 -4.94 -9.79
C PRO A 330 6.16 -4.57 -8.32
N ALA A 331 7.31 -3.99 -8.04
CA ALA A 331 7.71 -3.51 -6.72
C ALA A 331 7.20 -2.09 -6.48
N GLY A 332 5.88 -1.95 -6.32
CA GLY A 332 5.21 -0.68 -6.00
C GLY A 332 4.29 -0.15 -7.11
N THR A 333 4.12 1.18 -7.14
CA THR A 333 3.22 1.88 -8.08
C THR A 333 3.80 1.97 -9.49
N ASP A 334 5.13 2.00 -9.62
CA ASP A 334 5.82 2.07 -10.90
C ASP A 334 6.39 0.69 -11.26
N PRO A 335 6.02 0.09 -12.41
CA PRO A 335 6.46 -1.24 -12.82
C PRO A 335 7.87 -1.22 -13.43
N THR A 336 8.82 -0.63 -12.71
CA THR A 336 10.23 -0.48 -13.11
C THR A 336 11.14 -1.49 -12.40
N SER A 337 10.62 -2.13 -11.37
CA SER A 337 11.30 -3.21 -10.66
C SER A 337 10.30 -4.31 -10.37
N LEU A 338 10.83 -5.52 -10.25
CA LEU A 338 10.06 -6.71 -9.92
C LEU A 338 10.53 -7.30 -8.61
N CYS A 339 9.63 -7.98 -7.96
CA CYS A 339 9.95 -8.72 -6.78
C CYS A 339 9.02 -9.92 -6.62
N THR A 340 9.48 -10.89 -5.85
CA THR A 340 8.63 -11.94 -5.31
C THR A 340 9.11 -12.30 -3.92
N THR A 341 8.22 -12.89 -3.15
CA THR A 341 8.51 -13.42 -1.83
C THR A 341 7.74 -14.72 -1.67
N VAL A 342 8.47 -15.80 -1.42
CA VAL A 342 7.92 -17.15 -1.27
C VAL A 342 8.36 -17.74 0.06
N ASP A 343 7.47 -18.49 0.70
CA ASP A 343 7.80 -19.23 1.91
C ASP A 343 8.49 -20.54 1.51
N VAL A 344 9.63 -20.79 2.13
CA VAL A 344 10.49 -21.95 1.86
C VAL A 344 10.49 -22.85 3.07
N ARG A 345 10.18 -24.13 2.85
CA ARG A 345 10.26 -25.17 3.89
C ARG A 345 11.35 -26.16 3.52
N GLY A 346 12.40 -26.22 4.34
CA GLY A 346 13.46 -27.22 4.25
C GLY A 346 13.34 -28.30 5.33
N PRO A 347 14.26 -29.28 5.33
CA PRO A 347 14.19 -30.45 6.22
C PRO A 347 14.20 -30.14 7.72
N ALA A 348 14.79 -29.01 8.13
CA ALA A 348 15.02 -28.67 9.53
C ALA A 348 14.66 -27.21 9.90
N SER A 349 14.20 -26.43 8.93
CA SER A 349 13.90 -25.01 9.09
C SER A 349 12.95 -24.53 8.00
N THR A 350 12.26 -23.44 8.32
CA THR A 350 11.43 -22.68 7.40
C THR A 350 12.01 -21.28 7.27
N GLY A 351 11.84 -20.65 6.13
CA GLY A 351 12.29 -19.30 5.88
C GLY A 351 11.50 -18.67 4.76
N ARG A 352 11.93 -17.48 4.36
CA ARG A 352 11.35 -16.69 3.30
C ARG A 352 12.43 -16.36 2.29
N LEU A 353 12.20 -16.75 1.04
CA LEU A 353 13.07 -16.44 -0.09
C LEU A 353 12.43 -15.29 -0.85
N SER A 354 13.16 -14.19 -0.98
CA SER A 354 12.76 -13.06 -1.81
C SER A 354 13.72 -12.86 -2.96
N VAL A 355 13.15 -12.52 -4.11
CA VAL A 355 13.88 -12.11 -5.32
C VAL A 355 13.45 -10.69 -5.62
N ALA A 356 14.40 -9.82 -5.91
CA ALA A 356 14.16 -8.47 -6.40
C ALA A 356 15.01 -8.22 -7.64
N ILE A 357 14.41 -7.63 -8.66
CA ILE A 357 15.01 -7.36 -9.96
C ILE A 357 14.77 -5.89 -10.29
N SER A 358 15.83 -5.14 -10.54
CA SER A 358 15.75 -3.71 -10.87
C SER A 358 16.77 -3.30 -11.92
N ASP A 359 16.55 -2.15 -12.54
CA ASP A 359 17.47 -1.51 -13.47
C ASP A 359 18.02 -0.18 -12.91
N GLY A 360 18.92 0.45 -13.67
CA GLY A 360 19.46 1.79 -13.36
C GLY A 360 20.41 1.86 -12.16
N GLN A 361 20.88 0.73 -11.63
CA GLN A 361 21.75 0.70 -10.45
C GLN A 361 23.21 0.97 -10.83
N ALA A 362 23.91 1.79 -10.05
CA ALA A 362 25.36 1.92 -10.21
C ALA A 362 26.06 0.61 -9.81
N LEU A 363 27.17 0.29 -10.48
CA LEU A 363 28.02 -0.83 -10.06
C LEU A 363 28.51 -0.59 -8.62
N PRO A 364 28.31 -1.55 -7.70
CA PRO A 364 28.73 -1.39 -6.32
C PRO A 364 30.26 -1.40 -6.23
N VAL A 365 30.78 -0.52 -5.37
CA VAL A 365 32.21 -0.43 -5.07
C VAL A 365 32.47 -1.19 -3.76
N PRO A 366 33.48 -2.08 -3.70
CA PRO A 366 33.87 -2.73 -2.47
C PRO A 366 34.16 -1.70 -1.37
N ARG A 367 33.60 -1.93 -0.19
CA ARG A 367 33.82 -1.03 0.95
C ARG A 367 35.23 -1.18 1.51
N ASP A 368 35.75 -0.10 2.09
CA ASP A 368 37.06 -0.14 2.76
C ASP A 368 36.97 -1.01 4.02
N PRO A 369 37.71 -2.13 4.10
CA PRO A 369 37.69 -3.02 5.26
C PRO A 369 38.34 -2.40 6.51
N TYR A 370 39.08 -1.30 6.37
CA TYR A 370 39.73 -0.60 7.48
C TYR A 370 38.90 0.58 8.01
N ASP A 371 37.79 0.92 7.35
CA ASP A 371 36.84 1.90 7.86
C ASP A 371 36.05 1.27 9.03
N PRO A 372 36.13 1.82 10.26
CA PRO A 372 35.41 1.29 11.41
C PRO A 372 33.88 1.28 11.21
N ALA A 373 33.34 2.08 10.27
CA ALA A 373 31.92 2.03 9.91
C ALA A 373 31.51 0.72 9.22
N ASN A 374 32.46 -0.07 8.73
CA ASN A 374 32.24 -1.35 8.04
C ASN A 374 32.74 -2.56 8.85
N ALA A 375 33.11 -2.37 10.13
CA ALA A 375 33.68 -3.45 10.95
C ALA A 375 32.76 -4.67 11.10
N ASP A 376 31.44 -4.46 11.03
CA ASP A 376 30.41 -5.50 11.10
C ASP A 376 29.88 -5.93 9.72
N ASP A 377 30.38 -5.37 8.62
CA ASP A 377 29.94 -5.76 7.27
C ASP A 377 30.43 -7.17 6.93
N ARG A 378 29.47 -8.07 6.69
CA ARG A 378 29.72 -9.46 6.30
C ARG A 378 29.58 -9.69 4.80
N THR A 379 29.67 -8.62 4.01
CA THR A 379 29.51 -8.66 2.56
C THR A 379 30.84 -8.85 1.85
N GLU A 380 30.96 -9.94 1.11
CA GLU A 380 32.07 -10.20 0.20
C GLU A 380 31.75 -9.69 -1.20
N TYR A 381 32.74 -9.14 -1.90
CA TYR A 381 32.62 -8.59 -3.25
C TYR A 381 33.50 -9.39 -4.21
N ALA A 382 32.95 -9.74 -5.38
CA ALA A 382 33.70 -10.35 -6.47
C ALA A 382 33.29 -9.75 -7.81
N THR A 383 34.26 -9.37 -8.64
CA THR A 383 34.01 -8.92 -10.02
C THR A 383 34.16 -10.10 -10.96
N LEU A 384 33.13 -10.36 -11.77
CA LEU A 384 33.10 -11.39 -12.79
C LEU A 384 33.81 -10.92 -14.09
N PRO A 385 34.19 -11.85 -14.99
CA PRO A 385 34.88 -11.49 -16.24
C PRO A 385 34.09 -10.57 -17.18
N ASP A 386 32.76 -10.56 -17.08
CA ASP A 386 31.86 -9.69 -17.84
C ASP A 386 31.73 -8.27 -17.24
N GLY A 387 32.42 -8.00 -16.13
CA GLY A 387 32.38 -6.73 -15.40
C GLY A 387 31.24 -6.66 -14.37
N SER A 388 30.40 -7.68 -14.25
CA SER A 388 29.37 -7.75 -13.21
C SER A 388 30.01 -7.84 -11.84
N VAL A 389 29.38 -7.23 -10.83
CA VAL A 389 29.81 -7.31 -9.43
C VAL A 389 28.83 -8.18 -8.65
N VAL A 390 29.37 -9.21 -8.00
CA VAL A 390 28.64 -10.09 -7.09
C VAL A 390 28.92 -9.63 -5.66
N GLN A 391 27.86 -9.43 -4.88
CA GLN A 391 27.92 -9.20 -3.45
C GLN A 391 27.31 -10.41 -2.73
N ARG A 392 28.02 -11.00 -1.77
CA ARG A 392 27.54 -12.11 -0.95
C ARG A 392 27.52 -11.67 0.50
N THR A 393 26.35 -11.54 1.09
CA THR A 393 26.20 -11.22 2.51
C THR A 393 25.97 -12.52 3.26
N ALA A 394 26.95 -12.90 4.09
CA ALA A 394 26.83 -14.09 4.93
C ALA A 394 25.65 -13.98 5.91
N PRO A 395 25.10 -15.10 6.40
CA PRO A 395 24.02 -15.08 7.37
C PRO A 395 24.36 -14.20 8.58
N ASP A 396 23.58 -13.15 8.79
CA ASP A 396 23.66 -12.28 9.95
C ASP A 396 22.37 -12.34 10.75
N THR A 397 22.48 -12.34 12.07
CA THR A 397 21.35 -12.45 13.00
C THR A 397 21.28 -11.24 13.90
N VAL A 398 20.21 -10.46 13.72
CA VAL A 398 19.94 -9.26 14.50
C VAL A 398 18.77 -9.49 15.45
N ALA A 399 18.86 -8.94 16.65
CA ALA A 399 17.71 -8.89 17.55
C ALA A 399 16.69 -7.91 16.97
N THR A 400 15.43 -8.33 16.90
CA THR A 400 14.31 -7.50 16.47
C THR A 400 13.38 -7.23 17.64
N MET A 401 12.76 -6.06 17.62
CA MET A 401 11.67 -5.71 18.52
C MET A 401 10.43 -5.49 17.66
N ARG A 402 9.39 -6.28 17.93
CA ARG A 402 8.07 -6.13 17.31
C ARG A 402 7.34 -4.95 17.94
N LEU A 403 6.36 -4.41 17.21
CA LEU A 403 5.53 -3.28 17.64
C LEU A 403 4.75 -3.58 18.94
N ASP A 404 4.43 -4.85 19.19
CA ASP A 404 3.80 -5.35 20.42
C ASP A 404 4.78 -5.45 21.62
N GLY A 405 6.04 -5.03 21.44
CA GLY A 405 7.10 -5.12 22.44
C GLY A 405 7.73 -6.51 22.56
N ALA A 406 7.28 -7.49 21.78
CA ALA A 406 7.92 -8.80 21.76
C ALA A 406 9.32 -8.69 21.13
N THR A 407 10.29 -9.38 21.72
CA THR A 407 11.63 -9.49 21.14
C THR A 407 11.73 -10.77 20.33
N GLY A 408 12.47 -10.69 19.24
CA GLY A 408 12.75 -11.80 18.36
C GLY A 408 14.13 -11.69 17.74
N TRP A 409 14.36 -12.55 16.78
CA TRP A 409 15.58 -12.64 16.01
C TRP A 409 15.21 -12.63 14.54
N HIS A 410 15.94 -11.86 13.74
CA HIS A 410 15.87 -11.90 12.30
C HIS A 410 17.22 -12.33 11.76
N THR A 411 17.26 -13.49 11.10
CA THR A 411 18.46 -13.96 10.41
C THR A 411 18.27 -13.77 8.90
N SER A 412 19.24 -13.17 8.22
CA SER A 412 19.18 -13.03 6.76
C SER A 412 20.53 -13.27 6.08
N ALA A 413 20.49 -13.84 4.88
CA ALA A 413 21.62 -14.01 3.97
C ALA A 413 21.20 -13.54 2.57
N ALA A 414 22.13 -13.03 1.77
CA ALA A 414 21.81 -12.51 0.45
C ALA A 414 22.93 -12.73 -0.56
N ALA A 415 22.54 -12.86 -1.82
CA ALA A 415 23.41 -12.69 -2.96
C ALA A 415 22.82 -11.62 -3.89
N VAL A 416 23.67 -10.70 -4.33
CA VAL A 416 23.31 -9.63 -5.25
C VAL A 416 24.25 -9.68 -6.44
N VAL A 417 23.71 -9.57 -7.64
CA VAL A 417 24.49 -9.43 -8.88
C VAL A 417 24.08 -8.11 -9.53
N THR A 418 25.03 -7.20 -9.68
CA THR A 418 24.84 -5.95 -10.42
C THR A 418 25.69 -5.99 -11.69
N ARG A 419 25.05 -5.83 -12.84
CA ARG A 419 25.67 -5.85 -14.17
C ARG A 419 26.13 -4.45 -14.58
N PRO A 420 27.08 -4.32 -15.53
CA PRO A 420 27.60 -3.01 -15.96
C PRO A 420 26.57 -2.08 -16.60
N ASP A 421 25.49 -2.62 -17.15
CA ASP A 421 24.34 -1.88 -17.71
C ASP A 421 23.38 -1.37 -16.63
N GLY A 422 23.68 -1.66 -15.36
CA GLY A 422 22.92 -1.24 -14.19
C GLY A 422 21.78 -2.17 -13.79
N PHE A 423 21.66 -3.33 -14.43
CA PHE A 423 20.72 -4.34 -14.01
C PHE A 423 21.16 -5.02 -12.71
N ARG A 424 20.24 -5.15 -11.75
CA ARG A 424 20.52 -5.72 -10.43
C ARG A 424 19.51 -6.80 -10.11
N ILE A 425 20.02 -7.95 -9.68
CA ILE A 425 19.23 -9.06 -9.15
C ILE A 425 19.69 -9.31 -7.72
N GLN A 426 18.75 -9.27 -6.78
CA GLN A 426 18.97 -9.58 -5.38
C GLN A 426 18.14 -10.80 -5.01
N VAL A 427 18.79 -11.80 -4.44
CA VAL A 427 18.15 -12.98 -3.86
C VAL A 427 18.48 -13.02 -2.38
N ARG A 428 17.47 -13.01 -1.53
CA ARG A 428 17.61 -12.98 -0.07
C ARG A 428 16.85 -14.13 0.54
N LEU A 429 17.49 -14.82 1.47
CA LEU A 429 16.85 -15.78 2.35
C LEU A 429 16.80 -15.19 3.75
N SER A 430 15.64 -15.19 4.38
CA SER A 430 15.47 -14.74 5.76
C SER A 430 14.66 -15.73 6.60
N SER A 431 14.88 -15.73 7.90
CA SER A 431 14.07 -16.45 8.88
C SER A 431 13.88 -15.57 10.09
N ASP A 432 12.65 -15.54 10.60
CA ASP A 432 12.35 -14.94 11.90
C ASP A 432 12.34 -16.05 12.97
N GLY A 433 12.74 -15.70 14.18
CA GLY A 433 12.67 -16.57 15.36
C GLY A 433 12.19 -15.77 16.56
N ASP A 434 11.55 -16.43 17.52
CA ASP A 434 11.12 -15.78 18.75
C ASP A 434 12.22 -15.91 19.82
N SER A 435 12.34 -14.93 20.72
CA SER A 435 13.32 -15.00 21.81
C SER A 435 13.22 -16.28 22.65
N ALA A 436 12.03 -16.88 22.75
CA ALA A 436 11.80 -18.13 23.48
C ALA A 436 12.34 -19.39 22.76
N SER A 437 12.46 -19.36 21.43
CA SER A 437 12.97 -20.47 20.62
C SER A 437 14.49 -20.39 20.35
N GLY A 438 15.13 -19.31 20.80
CA GLY A 438 16.53 -19.00 20.52
C GLY A 438 16.72 -18.43 19.10
N PRO A 439 17.96 -18.05 18.72
CA PRO A 439 18.22 -17.58 17.37
C PRO A 439 17.86 -18.66 16.34
N PRO A 440 17.34 -18.28 15.15
CA PRO A 440 17.00 -19.22 14.09
C PRO A 440 18.15 -20.17 13.80
N ARG A 441 17.84 -21.45 13.57
CA ARG A 441 18.84 -22.40 13.08
C ARG A 441 19.38 -21.92 11.73
N SER A 442 20.67 -22.20 11.48
CA SER A 442 21.41 -21.77 10.29
C SER A 442 20.58 -21.82 8.99
N LEU A 443 20.53 -20.69 8.28
CA LEU A 443 19.88 -20.58 6.96
C LEU A 443 20.46 -21.55 5.92
N ALA A 444 21.70 -22.00 6.12
CA ALA A 444 22.37 -22.98 5.26
C ALA A 444 21.66 -24.35 5.23
N LEU A 445 20.76 -24.62 6.18
CA LEU A 445 19.90 -25.81 6.18
C LEU A 445 18.70 -25.68 5.22
N VAL A 446 18.47 -24.49 4.64
CA VAL A 446 17.48 -24.25 3.59
C VAL A 446 18.18 -24.03 2.24
N LEU A 447 19.02 -23.00 2.14
CA LEU A 447 19.81 -22.71 0.94
C LEU A 447 21.20 -22.19 1.33
N THR A 448 22.22 -22.58 0.56
CA THR A 448 23.59 -22.07 0.71
C THR A 448 23.77 -20.73 0.00
N LEU A 449 24.81 -19.97 0.37
CA LEU A 449 25.17 -18.74 -0.35
C LEU A 449 25.47 -18.98 -1.84
N ASP A 450 26.04 -20.15 -2.18
CA ASP A 450 26.31 -20.50 -3.57
C ASP A 450 25.00 -20.72 -4.35
N GLN A 451 23.99 -21.32 -3.71
CA GLN A 451 22.66 -21.48 -4.31
C GLN A 451 21.95 -20.14 -4.49
N LEU A 452 22.03 -19.23 -3.51
CA LEU A 452 21.49 -17.87 -3.65
C LEU A 452 22.19 -17.10 -4.77
N GLN A 453 23.52 -17.21 -4.87
CA GLN A 453 24.29 -16.59 -5.95
C GLN A 453 23.93 -17.20 -7.31
N SER A 454 23.73 -18.52 -7.39
CA SER A 454 23.31 -19.19 -8.62
C SER A 454 21.97 -18.63 -9.13
N LEU A 455 20.99 -18.46 -8.24
CA LEU A 455 19.72 -17.81 -8.58
C LEU A 455 19.93 -16.37 -9.06
N ALA A 456 20.71 -15.58 -8.33
CA ALA A 456 20.97 -14.18 -8.68
C ALA A 456 21.75 -14.03 -10.00
N SER A 457 22.53 -15.04 -10.38
CA SER A 457 23.35 -15.08 -11.59
C SER A 457 22.64 -15.73 -12.78
N THR A 458 21.36 -16.07 -12.66
CA THR A 458 20.61 -16.80 -13.69
C THR A 458 20.61 -16.02 -15.02
N PRO A 459 21.08 -16.64 -16.12
CA PRO A 459 21.00 -16.05 -17.45
C PRO A 459 19.56 -15.82 -17.89
N GLY A 460 19.28 -14.70 -18.56
CA GLY A 460 17.94 -14.40 -19.07
C GLY A 460 17.03 -13.65 -18.10
N LEU A 461 17.46 -13.41 -16.85
CA LEU A 461 16.80 -12.47 -15.95
C LEU A 461 17.14 -11.03 -16.37
N ARG A 462 16.54 -10.55 -17.46
CA ARG A 462 16.61 -9.17 -17.97
C ARG A 462 15.46 -8.89 -18.95
N TRP A 463 15.07 -7.62 -19.10
CA TRP A 463 14.10 -7.15 -20.10
C TRP A 463 14.70 -6.08 -21.01
#